data_AF-A0A931P9Q3-F1
#
_entry.id   AF-A0A931P9Q3-F1
#
_cell.length_a   1.000
_cell.length_b   1.000
_cell.length_c   1.000
_cell.angle_alpha   90.00
_cell.angle_beta   90.00
_cell.angle_gamma   90.00
#
_symmetry.space_group_name_H-M   'P 1'
#
loop_
_entity.id
_entity.type
_entity.pdbx_description
1 polymer ?
#
loop_
_entity_poly.entity_id
_entity_poly.type
_entity_poly.pdbx_seq_one_letter_code
_entity_poly.pdbx_strand_id
1 'polypeptide(L)'
;MTLTETEYKEFLRTHLELLFYVGQQKEIIPKQTNFKNFVDTDFEIKFKCREALLDDNNILDEYIASNFDHLTTEQINILVGFKKKIMSSFVIFKCLTKYAIFIDTKDNKFYAVKALGDTFDQFFDNFPVNISTTLIPFKDKIIYDGFIQSSGIYYGRNMTQTMNEYYKEAKRNKQIVTNID
;
A
#
# COMPACT_ATOMS: atom_id res chain seq x y z
N MET A 1 10.20 11.48 3.15
CA MET A 1 8.81 11.00 3.00
C MET A 1 8.66 9.48 3.04
N THR A 2 9.76 8.72 3.04
CA THR A 2 9.77 7.26 3.09
C THR A 2 9.71 6.74 4.52
N LEU A 3 9.56 5.43 4.67
CA LEU A 3 9.80 4.71 5.91
C LEU A 3 11.28 4.76 6.29
N THR A 4 11.59 4.51 7.56
CA THR A 4 12.98 4.22 7.95
C THR A 4 13.42 2.88 7.37
N GLU A 5 14.73 2.67 7.22
CA GLU A 5 15.25 1.41 6.66
C GLU A 5 14.78 0.18 7.45
N THR A 6 14.73 0.28 8.77
CA THR A 6 14.22 -0.77 9.65
C THR A 6 12.74 -1.04 9.40
N GLU A 7 11.90 0.01 9.40
CA GLU A 7 10.46 -0.13 9.11
C GLU A 7 10.20 -0.71 7.71
N TYR A 8 10.97 -0.27 6.71
CA TYR A 8 10.84 -0.74 5.34
C TYR A 8 11.19 -2.23 5.23
N LYS A 9 12.33 -2.66 5.77
CA LYS A 9 12.73 -4.09 5.75
C LYS A 9 11.74 -4.97 6.51
N GLU A 10 11.23 -4.48 7.64
CA GLU A 10 10.23 -5.17 8.45
C GLU A 10 8.92 -5.37 7.66
N PHE A 11 8.38 -4.30 7.06
CA PHE A 11 7.20 -4.38 6.20
C PHE A 11 7.44 -5.29 4.99
N LEU A 12 8.54 -5.07 4.26
CA LEU A 12 8.84 -5.80 3.04
C LEU A 12 8.96 -7.30 3.28
N ARG A 13 9.69 -7.71 4.33
CA ARG A 13 9.80 -9.13 4.69
C ARG A 13 8.45 -9.73 5.02
N THR A 14 7.69 -9.09 5.91
CA THR A 14 6.37 -9.58 6.35
C THR A 14 5.41 -9.70 5.17
N HIS A 15 5.36 -8.71 4.30
CA HIS A 15 4.48 -8.71 3.14
C HIS A 15 4.89 -9.79 2.12
N LEU A 16 6.20 -9.93 1.83
CA LEU A 16 6.67 -10.96 0.91
C LEU A 16 6.42 -12.37 1.45
N GLU A 17 6.60 -12.61 2.74
CA GLU A 17 6.30 -13.91 3.38
C GLU A 17 4.80 -14.25 3.26
N LEU A 18 3.92 -13.27 3.48
CA LEU A 18 2.48 -13.42 3.26
C LEU A 18 2.15 -13.74 1.79
N LEU A 19 2.71 -12.99 0.84
CA LEU A 19 2.48 -13.24 -0.59
C LEU A 19 3.02 -14.60 -1.06
N PHE A 20 4.14 -15.03 -0.49
CA PHE A 20 4.69 -16.36 -0.73
C PHE A 20 3.73 -17.45 -0.26
N TYR A 21 3.23 -17.34 0.97
CA TYR A 21 2.24 -18.27 1.51
C TYR A 21 0.98 -18.32 0.64
N VAL A 22 0.42 -17.14 0.30
CA VAL A 22 -0.75 -17.04 -0.57
C VAL A 22 -0.49 -17.69 -1.92
N GLY A 23 0.68 -17.43 -2.52
CA GLY A 23 1.07 -18.02 -3.79
C GLY A 23 1.09 -19.56 -3.76
N GLN A 24 1.56 -20.15 -2.67
CA GLN A 24 1.57 -21.61 -2.50
C GLN A 24 0.16 -22.17 -2.27
N GLN A 25 -0.65 -21.53 -1.42
CA GLN A 25 -2.02 -22.00 -1.11
C GLN A 25 -2.96 -21.88 -2.31
N LYS A 26 -2.76 -20.88 -3.17
CA LYS A 26 -3.57 -20.62 -4.36
C LYS A 26 -2.97 -21.19 -5.64
N GLU A 27 -1.90 -21.98 -5.53
CA GLU A 27 -1.21 -22.65 -6.64
C GLU A 27 -0.73 -21.69 -7.76
N ILE A 28 -0.50 -20.42 -7.41
CA ILE A 28 0.08 -19.40 -8.30
C ILE A 28 1.56 -19.68 -8.53
N ILE A 29 2.23 -20.19 -7.50
CA ILE A 29 3.60 -20.69 -7.57
C ILE A 29 3.64 -22.17 -7.21
N PRO A 30 4.58 -22.95 -7.78
CA PRO A 30 4.75 -24.35 -7.41
C PRO A 30 5.06 -24.52 -5.91
N LYS A 31 4.53 -25.57 -5.28
CA LYS A 31 4.75 -25.85 -3.84
C LYS A 31 6.22 -26.07 -3.49
N GLN A 32 7.04 -26.52 -4.43
CA GLN A 32 8.49 -26.68 -4.26
C GLN A 32 9.29 -25.37 -4.34
N THR A 33 8.66 -24.26 -4.73
CA THR A 33 9.30 -22.94 -4.72
C THR A 33 9.63 -22.57 -3.28
N ASN A 34 10.90 -22.27 -3.00
CA ASN A 34 11.31 -21.75 -1.71
C ASN A 34 11.17 -20.21 -1.68
N PHE A 35 11.19 -19.64 -0.47
CA PHE A 35 11.00 -18.20 -0.28
C PHE A 35 12.03 -17.35 -1.03
N LYS A 36 13.32 -17.75 -1.04
CA LYS A 36 14.37 -16.99 -1.75
C LYS A 36 14.07 -16.89 -3.24
N ASN A 37 13.74 -18.02 -3.87
CA ASN A 37 13.37 -18.06 -5.28
C ASN A 37 12.13 -17.20 -5.55
N PHE A 38 11.14 -17.21 -4.65
CA PHE A 38 9.97 -16.35 -4.75
C PHE A 38 10.32 -14.85 -4.69
N VAL A 39 11.22 -14.44 -3.79
CA VAL A 39 11.68 -13.04 -3.72
C VAL A 39 12.28 -12.60 -5.05
N ASP A 40 13.00 -13.49 -5.74
CA ASP A 40 13.64 -13.22 -7.03
C ASP A 40 12.69 -13.34 -8.25
N THR A 41 11.42 -13.73 -8.05
CA THR A 41 10.43 -13.83 -9.15
C THR A 41 10.02 -12.48 -9.73
N ASP A 42 9.48 -12.50 -10.94
CA ASP A 42 8.91 -11.32 -11.59
C ASP A 42 7.81 -10.66 -10.75
N PHE A 43 7.72 -9.34 -10.87
CA PHE A 43 6.70 -8.53 -10.20
C PHE A 43 5.27 -9.00 -10.52
N GLU A 44 5.04 -9.49 -11.74
CA GLU A 44 3.76 -10.05 -12.20
C GLU A 44 3.30 -11.24 -11.34
N ILE A 45 4.21 -12.12 -10.93
CA ILE A 45 3.89 -13.26 -10.06
C ILE A 45 3.47 -12.75 -8.67
N LYS A 46 4.23 -11.80 -8.11
CA LYS A 46 3.90 -11.19 -6.83
C LYS A 46 2.57 -10.43 -6.88
N PHE A 47 2.27 -9.78 -8.00
CA PHE A 47 1.00 -9.10 -8.24
C PHE A 47 -0.18 -10.08 -8.23
N LYS A 48 -0.05 -11.24 -8.90
CA LYS A 48 -1.08 -12.30 -8.84
C LYS A 48 -1.31 -12.82 -7.41
N CYS A 49 -0.24 -13.02 -6.63
CA CYS A 49 -0.37 -13.38 -5.22
C CYS A 49 -1.10 -12.30 -4.42
N ARG A 50 -0.81 -11.02 -4.73
CA ARG A 50 -1.45 -9.87 -4.09
C ARG A 50 -2.94 -9.81 -4.41
N GLU A 51 -3.35 -10.00 -5.66
CA GLU A 51 -4.78 -10.07 -6.01
C GLU A 51 -5.49 -11.20 -5.24
N ALA A 52 -4.89 -12.40 -5.22
CA ALA A 52 -5.47 -13.53 -4.50
C ALA A 52 -5.54 -13.32 -2.98
N LEU A 53 -4.61 -12.57 -2.38
CA LEU A 53 -4.68 -12.14 -0.98
C LEU A 53 -5.85 -11.18 -0.73
N LEU A 54 -6.13 -10.29 -1.67
CA LEU A 54 -7.15 -9.26 -1.51
C LEU A 54 -8.56 -9.81 -1.75
N ASP A 55 -8.69 -10.82 -2.62
CA ASP A 55 -9.95 -11.51 -2.93
C ASP A 55 -10.38 -12.52 -1.85
N ASP A 56 -9.44 -13.07 -1.09
CA ASP A 56 -9.72 -14.05 -0.03
C ASP A 56 -9.67 -13.41 1.37
N ASN A 57 -10.82 -13.29 2.02
CA ASN A 57 -10.92 -12.70 3.35
C ASN A 57 -10.38 -13.59 4.48
N ASN A 58 -10.21 -14.89 4.25
CA ASN A 58 -9.82 -15.86 5.28
C ASN A 58 -8.32 -16.19 5.25
N ILE A 59 -7.68 -16.11 4.08
CA ILE A 59 -6.28 -16.58 3.92
C ILE A 59 -5.29 -15.86 4.83
N LEU A 60 -5.56 -14.59 5.17
CA LEU A 60 -4.74 -13.83 6.13
C LEU A 60 -4.84 -14.42 7.54
N ASP A 61 -6.04 -14.80 7.97
CA ASP A 61 -6.27 -15.41 9.28
C ASP A 61 -5.68 -16.83 9.36
N GLU A 62 -5.79 -17.58 8.27
CA GLU A 62 -5.14 -18.89 8.14
C GLU A 62 -3.61 -18.76 8.22
N TYR A 63 -3.03 -17.76 7.57
CA TYR A 63 -1.59 -17.49 7.65
C TYR A 63 -1.16 -17.14 9.08
N ILE A 64 -1.87 -16.22 9.74
CA ILE A 64 -1.56 -15.82 11.11
C ILE A 64 -1.67 -17.02 12.06
N ALA A 65 -2.76 -17.81 11.96
CA ALA A 65 -2.97 -18.97 12.82
C ALA A 65 -1.91 -20.06 12.61
N SER A 66 -1.54 -20.33 11.37
CA SER A 66 -0.56 -21.38 11.03
C SER A 66 0.88 -21.01 11.39
N ASN A 67 1.18 -19.72 11.55
CA ASN A 67 2.55 -19.22 11.77
C ASN A 67 2.69 -18.44 13.09
N PHE A 68 1.69 -18.48 13.97
CA PHE A 68 1.60 -17.62 15.15
C PHE A 68 2.87 -17.65 16.02
N ASP A 69 3.41 -18.85 16.29
CA ASP A 69 4.61 -19.05 17.12
C ASP A 69 5.91 -18.54 16.47
N HIS A 70 5.89 -18.23 15.18
CA HIS A 70 7.04 -17.76 14.41
C HIS A 70 6.96 -16.27 14.04
N LEU A 71 5.82 -15.62 14.27
CA LEU A 71 5.60 -14.21 13.96
C LEU A 71 5.95 -13.35 15.17
N THR A 72 6.68 -12.25 14.94
CA THR A 72 6.86 -11.23 15.96
C THR A 72 5.58 -10.41 16.17
N THR A 73 5.46 -9.74 17.31
CA THR A 73 4.37 -8.81 17.59
C THR A 73 4.21 -7.76 16.49
N GLU A 74 5.32 -7.22 15.99
CA GLU A 74 5.32 -6.24 14.90
C GLU A 74 4.82 -6.84 13.58
N GLN A 75 5.23 -8.08 13.24
CA GLN A 75 4.71 -8.77 12.05
C GLN A 75 3.21 -8.99 12.16
N ILE A 76 2.72 -9.45 13.32
CA ILE A 76 1.29 -9.61 13.57
C ILE A 76 0.55 -8.28 13.41
N ASN A 77 1.08 -7.18 13.93
CA ASN A 77 0.46 -5.86 13.79
C ASN A 77 0.37 -5.42 12.31
N ILE A 78 1.40 -5.69 11.51
CA ILE A 78 1.38 -5.42 10.06
C ILE A 78 0.29 -6.26 9.39
N LEU A 79 0.27 -7.57 9.67
CA LEU A 79 -0.68 -8.51 9.09
C LEU A 79 -2.12 -8.14 9.45
N VAL A 80 -2.42 -7.85 10.71
CA VAL A 80 -3.73 -7.38 11.15
C VAL A 80 -4.10 -6.05 10.49
N GLY A 81 -3.12 -5.19 10.18
CA GLY A 81 -3.32 -3.97 9.40
C GLY A 81 -3.97 -4.22 8.03
N PHE A 82 -3.65 -5.33 7.35
CA PHE A 82 -4.28 -5.69 6.07
C PHE A 82 -5.80 -5.93 6.19
N LYS A 83 -6.34 -6.19 7.39
CA LYS A 83 -7.79 -6.28 7.60
C LYS A 83 -8.49 -4.92 7.49
N LYS A 84 -7.78 -3.84 7.78
CA LYS A 84 -8.25 -2.45 7.72
C LYS A 84 -7.85 -1.77 6.41
N LYS A 85 -7.49 -2.56 5.40
CA LYS A 85 -7.05 -2.08 4.11
C LYS A 85 -8.12 -1.21 3.44
N ILE A 86 -7.69 -0.16 2.74
CA ILE A 86 -8.55 0.66 1.89
C ILE A 86 -8.11 0.44 0.44
N MET A 87 -8.93 -0.29 -0.31
CA MET A 87 -8.75 -0.53 -1.74
C MET A 87 -9.56 0.50 -2.54
N SER A 88 -8.85 1.36 -3.27
CA SER A 88 -9.51 2.36 -4.11
C SER A 88 -8.63 2.80 -5.26
N SER A 89 -9.24 3.58 -6.15
CA SER A 89 -8.49 4.45 -7.05
C SER A 89 -8.25 5.77 -6.33
N PHE A 90 -7.01 6.23 -6.36
CA PHE A 90 -6.55 7.45 -5.72
C PHE A 90 -5.94 8.39 -6.75
N VAL A 91 -5.95 9.68 -6.42
CA VAL A 91 -5.07 10.66 -7.06
C VAL A 91 -3.91 10.91 -6.11
N ILE A 92 -2.68 10.58 -6.52
CA ILE A 92 -1.51 11.15 -5.85
C ILE A 92 -1.48 12.62 -6.26
N PHE A 93 -1.95 13.48 -5.37
CA PHE A 93 -2.14 14.88 -5.65
C PHE A 93 -0.81 15.64 -5.65
N LYS A 94 0.03 15.38 -4.65
CA LYS A 94 1.38 15.94 -4.55
C LYS A 94 2.22 15.24 -3.49
N CYS A 95 3.53 15.38 -3.63
CA CYS A 95 4.53 14.94 -2.65
C CYS A 95 4.95 16.09 -1.74
N LEU A 96 4.92 15.87 -0.41
CA LEU A 96 5.47 16.79 0.60
C LEU A 96 6.68 16.15 1.27
N THR A 97 7.47 16.93 2.01
CA THR A 97 8.69 16.44 2.67
C THR A 97 8.48 15.17 3.53
N LYS A 98 7.34 15.09 4.23
CA LYS A 98 7.05 13.99 5.17
C LYS A 98 6.20 12.86 4.58
N TYR A 99 5.33 13.14 3.62
CA TYR A 99 4.37 12.19 3.05
C TYR A 99 3.83 12.73 1.72
N ALA A 100 3.20 11.87 0.91
CA ALA A 100 2.37 12.31 -0.20
C ALA A 100 0.91 12.49 0.24
N ILE A 101 0.18 13.31 -0.50
CA ILE A 101 -1.27 13.48 -0.33
C ILE A 101 -1.98 12.66 -1.38
N PHE A 102 -2.73 11.66 -0.94
CA PHE A 102 -3.60 10.86 -1.78
C PHE A 102 -5.04 11.37 -1.62
N ILE A 103 -5.79 11.45 -2.71
CA ILE A 103 -7.22 11.78 -2.72
C ILE A 103 -7.96 10.53 -3.17
N ASP A 104 -8.85 9.98 -2.35
CA ASP A 104 -9.71 8.88 -2.78
C ASP A 104 -10.74 9.39 -3.78
N THR A 105 -10.78 8.75 -4.95
CA THR A 105 -11.69 9.14 -6.04
C THR A 105 -13.16 8.83 -5.73
N LYS A 106 -13.43 7.96 -4.75
CA LYS A 106 -14.80 7.58 -4.36
C LYS A 106 -15.48 8.62 -3.48
N ASP A 107 -14.78 9.15 -2.48
CA ASP A 107 -15.36 10.02 -1.45
C ASP A 107 -14.60 11.34 -1.22
N ASN A 108 -13.56 11.61 -2.02
CA ASN A 108 -12.70 12.80 -1.94
C ASN A 108 -11.98 12.96 -0.59
N LYS A 109 -11.83 11.90 0.21
CA LYS A 109 -11.00 11.95 1.42
C LYS A 109 -9.53 12.12 1.07
N PHE A 110 -8.83 12.88 1.91
CA PHE A 110 -7.40 13.11 1.80
C PHE A 110 -6.64 12.23 2.79
N TYR A 111 -5.64 11.49 2.30
CA TYR A 111 -4.78 10.65 3.10
C TYR A 111 -3.33 11.14 3.03
N ALA A 112 -2.66 11.21 4.16
CA ALA A 112 -1.22 11.44 4.26
C ALA A 112 -0.50 10.09 4.20
N VAL A 113 0.03 9.74 3.02
CA VAL A 113 0.59 8.42 2.74
C VAL A 113 2.12 8.48 2.69
N LYS A 114 2.75 7.61 3.46
CA LYS A 114 4.20 7.38 3.46
C LYS A 114 4.57 6.44 2.32
N ALA A 115 5.63 6.79 1.61
CA ALA A 115 6.23 5.87 0.65
C ALA A 115 7.03 4.80 1.39
N LEU A 116 7.28 3.65 0.75
CA LEU A 116 8.02 2.53 1.34
C LEU A 116 9.53 2.82 1.32
N GLY A 117 10.27 2.24 0.36
CA GLY A 117 11.71 2.46 0.17
C GLY A 117 12.01 3.72 -0.64
N ASP A 118 11.36 3.88 -1.79
CA ASP A 118 11.56 5.00 -2.70
C ASP A 118 10.43 6.02 -2.63
N THR A 119 10.74 7.27 -2.96
CA THR A 119 9.78 8.37 -2.95
C THR A 119 8.87 8.31 -4.18
N PHE A 120 7.63 8.81 -4.10
CA PHE A 120 6.68 8.66 -5.22
C PHE A 120 7.08 9.43 -6.49
N ASP A 121 7.87 10.50 -6.34
CA ASP A 121 8.48 11.27 -7.44
C ASP A 121 9.60 10.52 -8.18
N GLN A 122 10.04 9.36 -7.69
CA GLN A 122 10.88 8.43 -8.46
C GLN A 122 10.05 7.51 -9.37
N PHE A 123 8.76 7.31 -9.07
CA PHE A 123 7.86 6.50 -9.90
C PHE A 123 7.09 7.34 -10.94
N PHE A 124 6.89 8.63 -10.66
CA PHE A 124 6.07 9.52 -11.49
C PHE A 124 6.73 10.88 -11.67
N ASP A 125 6.89 11.30 -12.92
CA ASP A 125 7.50 12.59 -13.25
C ASP A 125 6.57 13.79 -12.97
N ASN A 126 5.26 13.56 -12.92
CA ASN A 126 4.26 14.61 -12.84
C ASN A 126 3.11 14.24 -11.88
N PHE A 127 2.61 15.26 -11.18
CA PHE A 127 1.43 15.18 -10.32
C PHE A 127 0.43 16.28 -10.72
N PRO A 128 -0.90 16.06 -10.59
CA PRO A 128 -1.54 14.88 -10.01
C PRO A 128 -1.52 13.67 -10.95
N VAL A 129 -1.45 12.46 -10.38
CA VAL A 129 -1.55 11.20 -11.15
C VAL A 129 -2.61 10.28 -10.55
N ASN A 130 -3.44 9.67 -11.41
CA ASN A 130 -4.43 8.69 -10.98
C ASN A 130 -3.82 7.29 -10.92
N ILE A 131 -4.05 6.60 -9.82
CA ILE A 131 -3.56 5.26 -9.54
C ILE A 131 -4.63 4.40 -8.89
N SER A 132 -4.45 3.08 -8.91
CA SER A 132 -5.15 2.14 -8.04
C SER A 132 -4.13 1.42 -7.16
N THR A 133 -4.40 1.35 -5.87
CA THR A 133 -3.53 0.72 -4.87
C THR A 133 -4.32 0.37 -3.60
N THR A 134 -3.65 -0.25 -2.63
CA THR A 134 -4.21 -0.56 -1.33
C THR A 134 -3.47 0.24 -0.26
N LEU A 135 -4.20 1.07 0.49
CA LEU A 135 -3.66 1.73 1.68
C LEU A 135 -3.83 0.84 2.91
N ILE A 136 -2.82 0.84 3.78
CA ILE A 136 -2.77 -0.01 4.97
C ILE A 136 -2.28 0.83 6.16
N PRO A 137 -2.87 0.67 7.36
CA PRO A 137 -2.30 1.24 8.58
C PRO A 137 -0.97 0.57 8.90
N PHE A 138 0.03 1.38 9.25
CA PHE A 138 1.33 0.92 9.69
C PHE A 138 1.85 1.79 10.82
N LYS A 139 1.79 1.26 12.05
CA LYS A 139 2.12 2.01 13.28
C LYS A 139 1.25 3.27 13.38
N ASP A 140 1.85 4.45 13.41
CA ASP A 140 1.22 5.77 13.45
C ASP A 140 1.05 6.42 12.07
N LYS A 141 1.14 5.63 10.99
CA LYS A 141 1.24 6.10 9.60
C LYS A 141 0.30 5.32 8.70
N ILE A 142 0.05 5.87 7.51
CA ILE A 142 -0.57 5.15 6.39
C ILE A 142 0.50 4.89 5.35
N ILE A 143 0.59 3.66 4.87
CA ILE A 143 1.45 3.25 3.75
C ILE A 143 0.59 2.65 2.63
N TYR A 144 1.22 2.37 1.50
CA TYR A 144 0.63 1.51 0.46
C TYR A 144 1.26 0.11 0.51
N ASP A 145 0.60 -0.87 -0.11
CA ASP A 145 1.03 -2.27 -0.11
C ASP A 145 2.29 -2.57 -0.94
N GLY A 146 2.83 -1.59 -1.68
CA GLY A 146 3.93 -1.79 -2.62
C GLY A 146 3.49 -2.01 -4.06
N PHE A 147 2.18 -2.10 -4.33
CA PHE A 147 1.63 -2.28 -5.67
C PHE A 147 0.85 -1.05 -6.10
N ILE A 148 1.26 -0.45 -7.22
CA ILE A 148 0.59 0.71 -7.81
C ILE A 148 0.29 0.39 -9.27
N GLN A 149 -0.98 0.52 -9.64
CA GLN A 149 -1.41 0.50 -11.04
C GLN A 149 -1.76 1.93 -11.45
N SER A 150 -0.96 2.53 -12.33
CA SER A 150 -1.29 3.85 -12.89
C SER A 150 -2.29 3.71 -14.03
N SER A 151 -3.30 4.57 -14.06
CA SER A 151 -4.26 4.62 -15.18
C SER A 151 -3.77 5.46 -16.36
N GLY A 152 -2.63 6.16 -16.21
CA GLY A 152 -2.13 7.09 -17.23
C GLY A 152 -3.01 8.34 -17.42
N ILE A 153 -4.00 8.57 -16.55
CA ILE A 153 -4.86 9.75 -16.61
C ILE A 153 -4.11 10.97 -16.05
N TYR A 154 -4.05 12.02 -16.86
CA TYR A 154 -3.47 13.32 -16.49
C TYR A 154 -4.54 14.34 -16.16
N TYR A 155 -4.26 15.19 -15.17
CA TYR A 155 -5.17 16.26 -14.74
C TYR A 155 -4.73 17.62 -15.30
N GLY A 156 -5.63 18.26 -16.03
CA GLY A 156 -5.42 19.61 -16.55
C GLY A 156 -5.42 20.68 -15.47
N ARG A 157 -4.91 21.87 -15.81
CA ARG A 157 -4.71 23.01 -14.88
C ARG A 157 -5.92 23.34 -14.02
N ASN A 158 -7.12 23.39 -14.62
CA ASN A 158 -8.34 23.77 -13.91
C ASN A 158 -8.71 22.75 -12.81
N MET A 159 -8.67 21.45 -13.12
CA MET A 159 -8.93 20.40 -12.12
C MET A 159 -7.89 20.42 -11.01
N THR A 160 -6.61 20.62 -11.36
CA THR A 160 -5.52 20.75 -10.37
C THR A 160 -5.71 21.97 -9.46
N GLN A 161 -6.26 23.07 -9.96
CA GLN A 161 -6.59 24.24 -9.14
C GLN A 161 -7.72 23.92 -8.16
N THR A 162 -8.81 23.28 -8.61
CA THR A 162 -9.91 22.85 -7.75
C THR A 162 -9.43 21.89 -6.65
N MET A 163 -8.59 20.90 -6.99
CA MET A 163 -7.98 20.00 -6.00
C MET A 163 -7.13 20.76 -4.97
N ASN A 164 -6.41 21.81 -5.39
CA ASN A 164 -5.66 22.66 -4.47
C ASN A 164 -6.55 23.41 -3.48
N GLU A 165 -7.72 23.88 -3.91
CA GLU A 165 -8.69 24.57 -3.04
C GLU A 165 -9.25 23.61 -1.99
N TYR A 166 -9.70 22.42 -2.40
CA TYR A 166 -10.17 21.37 -1.49
C TYR A 166 -9.09 20.90 -0.52
N TYR A 167 -7.85 20.73 -1.01
CA TYR A 167 -6.72 20.40 -0.14
C TYR A 167 -6.46 21.48 0.93
N LYS A 168 -6.52 22.77 0.56
CA LYS A 168 -6.35 23.88 1.51
C LYS A 168 -7.45 23.87 2.56
N GLU A 169 -8.69 23.62 2.16
CA GLU A 169 -9.83 23.50 3.06
C GLU A 169 -9.69 22.31 4.03
N ALA A 170 -9.43 21.12 3.50
CA ALA A 170 -9.21 19.92 4.31
C ALA A 170 -8.06 20.12 5.31
N LYS A 171 -6.97 20.79 4.90
CA LYS A 171 -5.86 21.13 5.80
C LYS A 171 -6.28 22.07 6.91
N ARG A 172 -7.05 23.14 6.61
CA ARG A 172 -7.56 24.08 7.63
C ARG A 172 -8.47 23.38 8.64
N ASN A 173 -9.30 22.46 8.15
CA ASN A 173 -10.29 21.75 8.94
C ASN A 173 -9.74 20.48 9.61
N LYS A 174 -8.44 20.18 9.45
CA LYS A 174 -7.79 18.96 9.96
C LYS A 174 -8.45 17.65 9.48
N GLN A 175 -8.91 17.65 8.22
CA GLN A 175 -9.59 16.52 7.57
C GLN A 175 -8.64 15.65 6.73
N ILE A 176 -7.32 15.83 6.89
CA ILE A 176 -6.33 14.94 6.27
C ILE A 176 -6.15 13.75 7.22
N VAL A 177 -6.53 12.56 6.75
CA VAL A 177 -6.41 11.31 7.49
C VAL A 177 -4.94 10.90 7.54
N THR A 178 -4.40 10.72 8.74
CA THR A 178 -2.99 10.34 8.96
C THR A 178 -2.82 8.94 9.53
N ASN A 179 -3.90 8.29 9.96
CA ASN A 179 -3.95 6.90 10.41
C ASN A 179 -5.30 6.27 10.04
N ILE A 180 -5.35 4.95 9.88
CA ILE A 180 -6.57 4.18 9.63
C ILE A 180 -6.88 3.40 10.91
N ASP A 181 -8.06 3.66 11.47
CA ASP A 181 -8.56 3.04 12.71
C ASP A 181 -9.07 1.62 12.52
#